data_AF-A0A6G3MHX3-F1
#
_entry.id   AF-A0A6G3MHX3-F1
#
_cell.length_a   1.000
_cell.length_b   1.000
_cell.length_c   1.000
_cell.angle_alpha   90.00
_cell.angle_beta   90.00
_cell.angle_gamma   90.00
#
_symmetry.space_group_name_H-M   'P 1'
#
loop_
_entity.id
_entity.type
_entity.pdbx_description
1 polymer ?
#
loop_
_entity_poly.entity_id
_entity_poly.type
_entity_poly.pdbx_seq_one_letter_code
_entity_poly.pdbx_strand_id
1 'polypeptide(L)'
;QQLLMRVGSCHPQAFIYPLMVSSKSNNDSPRTLAVGEILKSISDHSPGLVEQANMISEELNRVSILWCEDWCSTIEEASKVFFNERNISLSLFILDSMHAKTNVEAKTPFEVSFHQSYENVLNQALQFRNSYSSTNDIRDLIEAWSIYYQIFKQLNKQNSRINLIDLQYVSPRLLMCRDLILAIPGTYQPQNKLISIQNVHSVMEVIGSKQKPRKLVIRGSDGHNYEFLLKAHEDLRQDERVMQLFGLLNNILANNQETFKRNLQIKQYSVTPLSTDSGLIGWVPDCDTLSSL
;
A
#
# COMPACT_ATOMS: atom_id res chain seq x y z
N GLN A 1 23.85 14.89 2.79
CA GLN A 1 22.84 15.49 1.90
C GLN A 1 23.37 15.78 0.50
N GLN A 2 24.47 16.54 0.33
CA GLN A 2 25.03 16.88 -0.99
C GLN A 2 25.30 15.66 -1.92
N LEU A 3 25.81 14.55 -1.37
CA LEU A 3 25.98 13.31 -2.15
C LEU A 3 24.64 12.79 -2.68
N LEU A 4 23.60 12.73 -1.85
CA LEU A 4 22.27 12.27 -2.26
C LEU A 4 21.66 13.17 -3.33
N MET A 5 21.87 14.48 -3.25
CA MET A 5 21.44 15.43 -4.29
C MET A 5 22.12 15.13 -5.63
N ARG A 6 23.44 14.91 -5.60
CA ARG A 6 24.22 14.61 -6.80
C ARG A 6 23.83 13.27 -7.42
N VAL A 7 23.72 12.22 -6.61
CA VAL A 7 23.33 10.90 -7.11
C VAL A 7 21.86 10.91 -7.55
N GLY A 8 20.97 11.60 -6.82
CA GLY A 8 19.57 11.79 -7.20
C GLY A 8 19.41 12.55 -8.53
N SER A 9 20.32 13.48 -8.84
CA SER A 9 20.35 14.14 -10.15
C SER A 9 20.80 13.20 -11.26
N CYS A 10 21.81 12.34 -11.03
CA CYS A 10 22.30 11.41 -12.06
C CYS A 10 21.42 10.16 -12.24
N HIS A 11 20.81 9.69 -11.16
CA HIS A 11 20.07 8.42 -11.08
C HIS A 11 18.75 8.60 -10.31
N PRO A 12 17.84 9.48 -10.75
CA PRO A 12 16.64 9.84 -10.00
C PRO A 12 15.74 8.62 -9.72
N GLN A 13 15.63 7.70 -10.69
CA GLN A 13 14.82 6.48 -10.58
C GLN A 13 15.17 5.60 -9.37
N ALA A 14 16.45 5.57 -8.96
CA ALA A 14 16.89 4.78 -7.80
C ALA A 14 16.41 5.35 -6.46
N PHE A 15 16.12 6.65 -6.39
CA PHE A 15 15.84 7.35 -5.14
C PHE A 15 14.35 7.60 -4.89
N ILE A 16 13.53 7.61 -5.93
CA ILE A 16 12.12 7.98 -5.85
C ILE A 16 11.37 7.20 -4.77
N TYR A 17 11.30 5.87 -4.85
CA TYR A 17 10.53 5.08 -3.87
C TYR A 17 11.08 5.21 -2.43
N PRO A 18 12.39 5.06 -2.17
CA PRO A 18 12.94 5.25 -0.83
C PRO A 18 12.70 6.66 -0.24
N LEU A 19 12.78 7.70 -1.07
CA LEU A 19 12.52 9.08 -0.65
C LEU A 19 11.02 9.31 -0.42
N MET A 20 10.13 8.77 -1.26
CA MET A 20 8.69 8.86 -1.05
C MET A 20 8.26 8.23 0.28
N VAL A 21 8.73 7.01 0.59
CA VAL A 21 8.45 6.37 1.88
C VAL A 21 8.97 7.23 3.04
N SER A 22 10.15 7.81 2.90
CA SER A 22 10.74 8.69 3.91
C SER A 22 10.01 10.04 4.04
N SER A 23 9.37 10.52 2.98
CA SER A 23 8.60 11.77 3.01
C SER A 23 7.26 11.61 3.70
N LYS A 24 6.67 10.40 3.65
CA LYS A 24 5.39 10.06 4.29
C LYS A 24 5.52 9.65 5.76
N SER A 25 6.75 9.50 6.28
CA SER A 25 6.99 9.17 7.69
C SER A 25 6.97 10.43 8.56
N ASN A 26 6.22 10.40 9.69
CA ASN A 26 6.06 11.46 10.71
C ASN A 26 6.41 12.88 10.25
N ASN A 27 5.35 13.64 9.96
CA ASN A 27 5.43 15.07 9.69
C ASN A 27 6.16 15.77 10.86
N ASP A 28 7.14 16.62 10.54
CA ASP A 28 8.00 17.41 11.45
C ASP A 28 9.32 16.81 11.94
N SER A 29 9.82 15.75 11.31
CA SER A 29 11.21 15.34 11.54
C SER A 29 12.22 16.14 10.69
N PRO A 30 13.44 16.43 11.18
CA PRO A 30 14.53 16.99 10.38
C PRO A 30 14.83 16.18 9.11
N ARG A 31 14.53 14.87 9.16
CA ARG A 31 14.62 13.96 8.02
C ARG A 31 13.60 14.31 6.94
N THR A 32 12.35 14.59 7.29
CA THR A 32 11.29 14.93 6.34
C THR A 32 11.62 16.22 5.58
N LEU A 33 12.17 17.23 6.26
CA LEU A 33 12.67 18.46 5.63
C LEU A 33 13.81 18.19 4.64
N ALA A 34 14.83 17.44 5.05
CA ALA A 34 15.96 17.09 4.19
C ALA A 34 15.55 16.26 2.96
N VAL A 35 14.58 15.35 3.12
CA VAL A 35 14.00 14.57 2.02
C VAL A 35 13.21 15.48 1.07
N GLY A 36 12.45 16.45 1.60
CA GLY A 36 11.74 17.44 0.81
C GLY A 36 12.67 18.25 -0.09
N GLU A 37 13.83 18.69 0.42
CA GLU A 37 14.85 19.38 -0.38
C GLU A 37 15.44 18.49 -1.49
N ILE A 38 15.64 17.20 -1.21
CA ILE A 38 16.13 16.24 -2.22
C ILE A 38 15.09 15.99 -3.30
N LEU A 39 13.83 15.75 -2.92
CA LEU A 39 12.74 15.56 -3.87
C LEU A 39 12.53 16.80 -4.73
N LYS A 40 12.67 18.00 -4.16
CA LYS A 40 12.61 19.26 -4.92
C LYS A 40 13.70 19.33 -5.98
N SER A 41 14.96 19.02 -5.63
CA SER A 41 16.05 19.01 -6.61
C SER A 41 15.89 17.93 -7.68
N ILE A 42 15.32 16.77 -7.35
CA ILE A 42 14.98 15.75 -8.35
C ILE A 42 13.87 16.27 -9.27
N SER A 43 12.86 16.94 -8.71
CA SER A 43 11.76 17.54 -9.48
C SER A 43 12.25 18.65 -10.42
N ASP A 44 13.21 19.47 -9.99
CA ASP A 44 13.82 20.52 -10.81
C ASP A 44 14.63 19.93 -11.98
N HIS A 45 15.27 18.77 -11.78
CA HIS A 45 16.05 18.09 -12.81
C HIS A 45 15.21 17.21 -13.75
N SER A 46 14.23 16.50 -13.20
CA SER A 46 13.37 15.52 -13.88
C SER A 46 11.90 15.89 -13.65
N PRO A 47 11.38 16.88 -14.40
CA PRO A 47 10.03 17.36 -14.21
C PRO A 47 9.01 16.23 -14.43
N GLY A 48 7.98 16.19 -13.58
CA GLY A 48 6.92 15.19 -13.63
C GLY A 48 7.27 13.82 -13.04
N LEU A 49 8.56 13.50 -12.82
CA LEU A 49 8.96 12.18 -12.31
C LEU A 49 8.48 11.95 -10.87
N VAL A 50 8.68 12.96 -10.01
CA VAL A 50 8.22 12.95 -8.62
C VAL A 50 6.69 12.96 -8.55
N GLU A 51 6.03 13.74 -9.40
CA GLU A 51 4.57 13.83 -9.47
C GLU A 51 3.95 12.49 -9.89
N GLN A 52 4.50 11.87 -10.94
CA GLN A 52 4.07 10.54 -11.40
C GLN A 52 4.25 9.50 -10.30
N ALA A 53 5.40 9.49 -9.64
CA ALA A 53 5.67 8.54 -8.56
C ALA A 53 4.74 8.72 -7.37
N ASN A 54 4.48 9.97 -6.96
CA ASN A 54 3.54 10.28 -5.88
C ASN A 54 2.13 9.79 -6.23
N MET A 55 1.65 10.10 -7.44
CA MET A 55 0.33 9.66 -7.89
C MET A 55 0.23 8.13 -7.94
N ILE A 56 1.22 7.44 -8.51
CA ILE A 56 1.24 5.96 -8.53
C ILE A 56 1.24 5.41 -7.10
N SER A 57 2.07 5.94 -6.20
CA SER A 57 2.14 5.49 -4.81
C SER A 57 0.83 5.72 -4.05
N GLU A 58 0.21 6.90 -4.20
CA GLU A 58 -1.08 7.21 -3.57
C GLU A 58 -2.19 6.27 -4.04
N GLU A 59 -2.28 6.04 -5.35
CA GLU A 59 -3.35 5.23 -5.91
C GLU A 59 -3.13 3.73 -5.68
N LEU A 60 -1.87 3.26 -5.68
CA LEU A 60 -1.58 1.88 -5.27
C LEU A 60 -1.91 1.68 -3.79
N ASN A 61 -1.66 2.66 -2.92
CA ASN A 61 -2.08 2.58 -1.52
C ASN A 61 -3.62 2.60 -1.37
N ARG A 62 -4.33 3.34 -2.22
CA ARG A 62 -5.81 3.32 -2.26
C ARG A 62 -6.35 1.96 -2.67
N VAL A 63 -5.73 1.31 -3.66
CA VAL A 63 -6.17 0.00 -4.17
C VAL A 63 -5.73 -1.16 -3.27
N SER A 64 -4.70 -0.95 -2.44
CA SER A 64 -4.16 -2.00 -1.56
C SER A 64 -5.13 -2.37 -0.44
N ILE A 65 -5.97 -1.43 0.03
CA ILE A 65 -7.03 -1.64 1.02
C ILE A 65 -8.23 -0.74 0.67
N LEU A 66 -9.36 -1.34 0.34
CA LEU A 66 -10.60 -0.60 0.08
C LEU A 66 -11.26 -0.18 1.39
N TRP A 67 -12.05 0.91 1.39
CA TRP A 67 -12.76 1.37 2.59
C TRP A 67 -13.64 0.29 3.25
N CYS A 68 -14.27 -0.58 2.45
CA CYS A 68 -15.08 -1.68 2.97
C CYS A 68 -14.25 -2.72 3.75
N GLU A 69 -12.99 -2.93 3.37
CA GLU A 69 -12.09 -3.86 4.05
C GLU A 69 -11.53 -3.23 5.31
N ASP A 70 -11.15 -1.95 5.22
CA ASP A 70 -10.60 -1.17 6.32
C ASP A 70 -11.64 -0.94 7.42
N TRP A 71 -12.91 -0.71 7.05
CA TRP A 71 -14.01 -0.65 8.02
C TRP A 71 -14.22 -2.00 8.72
N CYS A 72 -14.11 -3.11 7.99
CA CYS A 72 -14.23 -4.43 8.59
C CYS A 72 -13.11 -4.70 9.61
N SER A 73 -11.85 -4.44 9.26
CA SER A 73 -10.71 -4.64 10.16
C SER A 73 -10.80 -3.71 11.38
N THR A 74 -11.12 -2.42 11.15
CA THR A 74 -11.28 -1.42 12.22
C THR A 74 -12.37 -1.82 13.21
N ILE A 75 -13.57 -2.20 12.74
CA ILE A 75 -14.67 -2.59 13.62
C ILE A 75 -14.28 -3.85 14.41
N GLU A 76 -13.61 -4.82 13.78
CA GLU A 76 -13.13 -6.01 14.46
C GLU A 76 -12.11 -5.67 15.55
N GLU A 77 -11.13 -4.81 15.27
CA GLU A 77 -10.12 -4.36 16.24
C GLU A 77 -10.75 -3.57 17.39
N ALA A 78 -11.54 -2.55 17.08
CA ALA A 78 -12.23 -1.74 18.08
C ALA A 78 -13.15 -2.59 18.97
N SER A 79 -13.77 -3.64 18.43
CA SER A 79 -14.64 -4.55 19.19
C SER A 79 -13.84 -5.38 20.20
N LYS A 80 -12.66 -5.88 19.83
CA LYS A 80 -11.79 -6.62 20.75
C LYS A 80 -11.36 -5.74 21.92
N VAL A 81 -10.96 -4.51 21.62
CA VAL A 81 -10.55 -3.53 22.64
C VAL A 81 -11.72 -3.16 23.57
N PHE A 82 -12.93 -3.00 23.02
CA PHE A 82 -14.11 -2.66 23.82
C PHE A 82 -14.60 -3.82 24.70
N PHE A 83 -14.83 -5.00 24.12
CA PHE A 83 -15.50 -6.11 24.81
C PHE A 83 -14.53 -6.99 25.62
N ASN A 84 -13.31 -7.20 25.14
CA ASN A 84 -12.35 -8.08 25.81
C ASN A 84 -11.47 -7.31 26.78
N GLU A 85 -10.89 -6.19 26.33
CA GLU A 85 -9.95 -5.39 27.14
C GLU A 85 -10.65 -4.34 28.01
N ARG A 86 -11.94 -4.07 27.75
CA ARG A 86 -12.75 -3.05 28.47
C ARG A 86 -12.17 -1.64 28.39
N ASN A 87 -11.42 -1.34 27.34
CA ASN A 87 -10.84 -0.02 27.11
C ASN A 87 -11.72 0.80 26.15
N ILE A 88 -12.67 1.54 26.71
CA ILE A 88 -13.61 2.35 25.94
C ILE A 88 -12.87 3.44 25.17
N SER A 89 -11.98 4.18 25.82
CA SER A 89 -11.28 5.32 25.21
C SER A 89 -10.47 4.94 23.97
N LEU A 90 -9.73 3.82 24.02
CA LEU A 90 -8.95 3.35 22.88
C LEU A 90 -9.86 2.84 21.74
N SER A 91 -10.92 2.10 22.07
CA SER A 91 -11.88 1.62 21.07
C SER A 91 -12.55 2.78 20.32
N LEU A 92 -12.96 3.82 21.05
CA LEU A 92 -13.52 5.05 20.49
C LEU A 92 -12.50 5.75 19.58
N PHE A 93 -11.25 5.88 20.03
CA PHE A 93 -10.18 6.49 19.25
C PHE A 93 -9.91 5.78 17.92
N ILE A 94 -9.93 4.44 17.91
CA ILE A 94 -9.78 3.64 16.67
C ILE A 94 -10.92 3.94 15.69
N LEU A 95 -12.17 3.95 16.17
CA LEU A 95 -13.33 4.26 15.33
C LEU A 95 -13.32 5.71 14.84
N ASP A 96 -12.93 6.68 15.67
CA ASP A 96 -12.81 8.10 15.29
C ASP A 96 -11.78 8.30 14.20
N SER A 97 -10.64 7.61 14.29
CA SER A 97 -9.61 7.64 13.26
C SER A 97 -10.15 7.14 11.92
N MET A 98 -10.99 6.12 11.94
CA MET A 98 -11.61 5.56 10.73
C MET A 98 -12.71 6.45 10.15
N HIS A 99 -13.54 7.07 11.00
CA HIS A 99 -14.49 8.10 10.56
C HIS A 99 -13.75 9.27 9.92
N ALA A 100 -12.69 9.79 10.53
CA ALA A 100 -11.89 10.86 9.96
C ALA A 100 -11.26 10.49 8.61
N LYS A 101 -10.81 9.24 8.46
CA LYS A 101 -10.24 8.72 7.20
C LYS A 101 -11.26 8.64 6.06
N THR A 102 -12.52 8.39 6.38
CA THR A 102 -13.59 8.22 5.37
C THR A 102 -14.53 9.41 5.24
N ASN A 103 -14.45 10.38 6.15
CA ASN A 103 -15.11 11.68 6.09
C ASN A 103 -14.29 12.67 5.24
N VAL A 104 -13.92 12.23 4.05
CA VAL A 104 -13.21 13.02 3.03
C VAL A 104 -13.98 12.89 1.72
N GLU A 105 -13.81 13.84 0.81
CA GLU A 105 -14.48 13.78 -0.50
C GLU A 105 -14.12 12.47 -1.24
N ALA A 106 -15.15 11.74 -1.67
CA ALA A 106 -14.98 10.53 -2.46
C ALA A 106 -14.35 10.85 -3.81
N LYS A 107 -13.22 10.18 -4.11
CA LYS A 107 -12.42 10.40 -5.32
C LYS A 107 -12.68 9.37 -6.41
N THR A 108 -13.30 8.24 -6.06
CA THR A 108 -13.50 7.11 -6.97
C THR A 108 -14.96 6.67 -7.00
N PRO A 109 -15.45 6.08 -8.10
CA PRO A 109 -16.81 5.55 -8.16
C PRO A 109 -17.12 4.57 -7.01
N PHE A 110 -16.14 3.77 -6.59
CA PHE A 110 -16.27 2.86 -5.46
C PHE A 110 -16.52 3.62 -4.14
N GLU A 111 -15.74 4.68 -3.88
CA GLU A 111 -15.89 5.53 -2.69
C GLU A 111 -17.25 6.24 -2.67
N VAL A 112 -17.71 6.75 -3.82
CA VAL A 112 -19.03 7.37 -3.96
C VAL A 112 -20.14 6.37 -3.63
N SER A 113 -20.05 5.15 -4.16
CA SER A 113 -21.03 4.09 -3.87
C SER A 113 -21.02 3.69 -2.39
N PHE A 114 -19.83 3.69 -1.75
CA PHE A 114 -19.69 3.41 -0.34
C PHE A 114 -20.40 4.47 0.52
N HIS A 115 -20.14 5.75 0.25
CA HIS A 115 -20.81 6.85 0.96
C HIS A 115 -22.32 6.80 0.81
N GLN A 116 -22.82 6.66 -0.42
CA GLN A 116 -24.26 6.55 -0.70
C GLN A 116 -24.94 5.43 0.10
N SER A 117 -24.21 4.34 0.37
CA SER A 117 -24.76 3.17 1.07
C SER A 117 -24.63 3.26 2.60
N TYR A 118 -23.53 3.83 3.11
CA TYR A 118 -23.14 3.68 4.52
C TYR A 118 -22.96 4.99 5.28
N GLU A 119 -22.77 6.13 4.62
CA GLU A 119 -22.45 7.41 5.28
C GLU A 119 -23.51 7.81 6.31
N ASN A 120 -24.79 7.77 5.95
CA ASN A 120 -25.88 8.13 6.86
C ASN A 120 -25.91 7.24 8.11
N VAL A 121 -25.67 5.93 7.93
CA VAL A 121 -25.71 4.94 9.01
C VAL A 121 -24.48 5.08 9.90
N LEU A 122 -23.31 5.35 9.32
CA LEU A 122 -22.07 5.66 10.05
C LEU A 122 -22.23 6.94 10.87
N ASN A 123 -22.85 7.98 10.30
CA ASN A 123 -23.13 9.23 11.00
C ASN A 123 -24.12 9.04 12.16
N GLN A 124 -25.11 8.16 12.03
CA GLN A 124 -25.98 7.79 13.16
C GLN A 124 -25.19 7.14 14.30
N ALA A 125 -24.29 6.20 13.99
CA ALA A 125 -23.43 5.60 15.01
C ALA A 125 -22.53 6.65 15.69
N LEU A 126 -22.04 7.64 14.95
CA LEU A 126 -21.23 8.74 15.47
C LEU A 126 -22.05 9.68 16.39
N GLN A 127 -23.33 9.94 16.07
CA GLN A 127 -24.22 10.74 16.93
C GLN A 127 -24.44 10.10 18.31
N PHE A 128 -24.64 8.78 18.37
CA PHE A 128 -24.73 8.06 19.64
C PHE A 128 -23.43 8.16 20.45
N ARG A 129 -22.27 8.11 19.79
CA ARG A 129 -20.97 8.29 20.47
C ARG A 129 -20.78 9.70 21.03
N ASN A 130 -21.18 10.73 20.28
CA ASN A 130 -21.16 12.11 20.76
C ASN A 130 -22.12 12.33 21.95
N SER A 131 -23.26 11.65 21.92
CA SER A 131 -24.22 11.64 23.04
C SER A 131 -23.58 11.03 24.29
N TYR A 132 -22.91 9.88 24.15
CA TYR A 132 -22.15 9.27 25.24
C TYR A 132 -21.08 10.21 25.83
N SER A 133 -20.35 10.96 25.01
CA SER A 133 -19.37 11.95 25.51
C SER A 133 -20.00 13.03 26.40
N SER A 134 -21.30 13.29 26.24
CA SER A 134 -22.05 14.29 27.02
C SER A 134 -22.81 13.69 28.21
N THR A 135 -23.41 12.51 28.03
CA THR A 135 -24.30 11.84 29.00
C THR A 135 -23.57 10.85 29.90
N ASN A 136 -22.45 10.29 29.41
CA ASN A 136 -21.75 9.13 29.94
C ASN A 136 -22.66 7.89 30.11
N ASP A 137 -23.73 7.79 29.32
CA ASP A 137 -24.67 6.67 29.34
C ASP A 137 -24.22 5.55 28.41
N ILE A 138 -23.91 4.37 28.98
CA ILE A 138 -23.44 3.22 28.22
C ILE A 138 -24.45 2.70 27.19
N ARG A 139 -25.75 3.00 27.36
CA ARG A 139 -26.79 2.61 26.40
C ARG A 139 -26.55 3.23 25.02
N ASP A 140 -26.06 4.47 24.98
CA ASP A 140 -25.71 5.13 23.72
C ASP A 140 -24.61 4.37 22.97
N LEU A 141 -23.61 3.84 23.70
CA LEU A 141 -22.56 3.02 23.09
C LEU A 141 -23.07 1.67 22.59
N ILE A 142 -24.03 1.04 23.30
CA ILE A 142 -24.63 -0.22 22.86
C ILE A 142 -25.40 -0.01 21.55
N GLU A 143 -26.15 1.08 21.43
CA GLU A 143 -26.85 1.45 20.19
C GLU A 143 -25.86 1.70 19.04
N ALA A 144 -24.78 2.45 19.29
CA ALA A 144 -23.72 2.65 18.30
C ALA A 144 -23.09 1.31 17.84
N TRP A 145 -22.80 0.40 18.77
CA TRP A 145 -22.25 -0.92 18.45
C TRP A 145 -23.22 -1.80 17.66
N SER A 146 -24.52 -1.69 17.91
CA SER A 146 -25.53 -2.40 17.12
C SER A 146 -25.45 -2.00 15.65
N ILE A 147 -25.25 -0.71 15.38
CA ILE A 147 -25.11 -0.15 14.03
C ILE A 147 -23.80 -0.62 13.39
N TYR A 148 -22.67 -0.48 14.08
CA TYR A 148 -21.37 -0.96 13.56
C TYR A 148 -21.39 -2.45 13.24
N TYR A 149 -22.02 -3.28 14.08
CA TYR A 149 -22.13 -4.70 13.84
C TYR A 149 -22.98 -5.03 12.60
N GLN A 150 -24.08 -4.30 12.38
CA GLN A 150 -24.90 -4.46 11.17
C GLN A 150 -24.10 -4.10 9.90
N ILE A 151 -23.37 -2.98 9.92
CA ILE A 151 -22.49 -2.58 8.82
C ILE A 151 -21.43 -3.65 8.58
N PHE A 152 -20.74 -4.10 9.63
CA PHE A 152 -19.71 -5.14 9.55
C PHE A 152 -20.24 -6.41 8.88
N LYS A 153 -21.43 -6.87 9.26
CA LYS A 153 -22.03 -8.08 8.68
C LYS A 153 -22.33 -7.92 7.19
N GLN A 154 -22.78 -6.74 6.76
CA GLN A 154 -23.03 -6.44 5.35
C GLN A 154 -21.73 -6.37 4.54
N LEU A 155 -20.75 -5.60 5.03
CA LEU A 155 -19.45 -5.43 4.38
C LEU A 155 -18.69 -6.76 4.29
N ASN A 156 -18.65 -7.56 5.36
CA ASN A 156 -17.93 -8.83 5.36
C ASN A 156 -18.54 -9.84 4.35
N LYS A 157 -19.87 -9.82 4.18
CA LYS A 157 -20.56 -10.62 3.15
C LYS A 157 -20.20 -10.16 1.73
N GLN A 158 -20.03 -8.86 1.50
CA GLN A 158 -19.60 -8.34 0.21
C GLN A 158 -18.13 -8.67 -0.05
N ASN A 159 -17.26 -8.39 0.92
CA ASN A 159 -15.80 -8.60 0.85
C ASN A 159 -15.39 -10.07 0.65
N SER A 160 -16.19 -11.03 1.10
CA SER A 160 -15.92 -12.46 0.87
C SER A 160 -16.14 -12.91 -0.58
N ARG A 161 -16.80 -12.10 -1.41
CA ARG A 161 -17.06 -12.39 -2.82
C ARG A 161 -16.09 -11.69 -3.78
N ILE A 162 -15.26 -10.79 -3.27
CA ILE A 162 -14.33 -10.00 -4.09
C ILE A 162 -13.09 -10.84 -4.35
N ASN A 163 -13.00 -11.38 -5.58
CA ASN A 163 -11.82 -12.07 -6.09
C ASN A 163 -11.11 -11.27 -7.18
N LEU A 164 -11.79 -10.27 -7.74
CA LEU A 164 -11.28 -9.39 -8.79
C LEU A 164 -11.64 -7.95 -8.44
N ILE A 165 -10.72 -7.03 -8.73
CA ILE A 165 -10.89 -5.60 -8.55
C ILE A 165 -10.67 -4.93 -9.91
N ASP A 166 -11.66 -4.17 -10.36
CA ASP A 166 -11.57 -3.41 -11.61
C ASP A 166 -11.20 -1.95 -11.30
N LEU A 167 -10.07 -1.53 -11.86
CA LEU A 167 -9.51 -0.20 -11.68
C LEU A 167 -10.46 0.92 -12.13
N GLN A 168 -11.39 0.65 -13.05
CA GLN A 168 -12.36 1.67 -13.46
C GLN A 168 -13.21 2.18 -12.27
N TYR A 169 -13.40 1.36 -11.24
CA TYR A 169 -14.17 1.74 -10.06
C TYR A 169 -13.29 2.16 -8.88
N VAL A 170 -12.09 1.56 -8.72
CA VAL A 170 -11.25 1.78 -7.54
C VAL A 170 -10.08 2.75 -7.74
N SER A 171 -9.60 2.92 -8.98
CA SER A 171 -8.58 3.92 -9.32
C SER A 171 -8.58 4.19 -10.84
N PRO A 172 -9.47 5.09 -11.31
CA PRO A 172 -9.47 5.52 -12.70
C PRO A 172 -8.14 6.18 -13.11
N ARG A 173 -7.45 6.82 -12.15
CA ARG A 173 -6.15 7.46 -12.39
C ARG A 173 -5.09 6.44 -12.82
N LEU A 174 -4.96 5.32 -12.10
CA LEU A 174 -4.06 4.23 -12.50
C LEU A 174 -4.45 3.63 -13.85
N LEU A 175 -5.74 3.46 -14.10
CA LEU A 175 -6.24 2.93 -15.37
C LEU A 175 -5.87 3.83 -16.56
N MET A 176 -5.89 5.15 -16.38
CA MET A 176 -5.60 6.14 -17.42
C MET A 176 -4.10 6.37 -17.68
N CYS A 177 -3.22 5.91 -16.78
CA CYS A 177 -1.78 6.07 -16.93
C CYS A 177 -1.26 5.43 -18.23
N ARG A 178 -0.61 6.23 -19.07
CA ARG A 178 0.05 5.78 -20.30
C ARG A 178 1.46 6.36 -20.38
N ASP A 179 2.40 5.53 -20.79
CA ASP A 179 3.77 5.91 -21.20
C ASP A 179 4.46 6.85 -20.18
N LEU A 180 4.49 6.43 -18.92
CA LEU A 180 5.12 7.16 -17.82
C LEU A 180 6.65 7.16 -18.00
N ILE A 181 7.31 8.16 -17.41
CA ILE A 181 8.78 8.20 -17.31
C ILE A 181 9.29 7.41 -16.10
N LEU A 182 8.41 7.08 -15.16
CA LEU A 182 8.72 6.28 -13.99
C LEU A 182 9.11 4.85 -14.38
N ALA A 183 10.20 4.34 -13.82
CA ALA A 183 10.64 2.96 -14.01
C ALA A 183 9.61 1.95 -13.50
N ILE A 184 9.58 0.76 -14.08
CA ILE A 184 8.94 -0.39 -13.43
C ILE A 184 9.61 -0.61 -12.06
N PRO A 185 8.83 -0.76 -10.96
CA PRO A 185 9.39 -1.00 -9.63
C PRO A 185 10.39 -2.17 -9.61
N GLY A 186 11.60 -1.92 -9.08
CA GLY A 186 12.63 -2.93 -8.91
C GLY A 186 13.44 -3.30 -10.17
N THR A 187 13.20 -2.69 -11.34
CA THR A 187 13.96 -3.00 -12.58
C THR A 187 15.09 -2.02 -12.89
N TYR A 188 15.12 -0.85 -12.24
CA TYR A 188 16.13 0.17 -12.52
C TYR A 188 17.54 -0.32 -12.19
N GLN A 189 18.43 -0.30 -13.20
CA GLN A 189 19.85 -0.57 -13.06
C GLN A 189 20.64 0.46 -13.87
N PRO A 190 21.67 1.13 -13.31
CA PRO A 190 22.36 2.24 -13.98
C PRO A 190 22.99 1.90 -15.34
N GLN A 191 23.35 0.63 -15.54
CA GLN A 191 24.04 0.15 -16.74
C GLN A 191 23.08 -0.32 -17.85
N ASN A 192 21.79 -0.51 -17.52
CA ASN A 192 20.80 -1.06 -18.43
C ASN A 192 19.86 0.02 -18.94
N LYS A 193 19.25 -0.24 -20.10
CA LYS A 193 18.19 0.62 -20.63
C LYS A 193 17.02 0.67 -19.64
N LEU A 194 16.55 1.88 -19.34
CA LEU A 194 15.38 2.10 -18.51
C LEU A 194 14.14 1.42 -19.11
N ILE A 195 13.42 0.67 -18.28
CA ILE A 195 12.10 0.09 -18.61
C ILE A 195 11.07 0.87 -17.81
N SER A 196 10.31 1.73 -18.47
CA SER A 196 9.32 2.58 -17.83
C SER A 196 7.93 1.96 -17.85
N ILE A 197 7.03 2.47 -17.04
CA ILE A 197 5.64 1.99 -16.98
C ILE A 197 4.89 2.43 -18.24
N GLN A 198 4.50 1.49 -19.08
CA GLN A 198 3.66 1.76 -20.24
C GLN A 198 2.19 1.91 -19.84
N ASN A 199 1.65 0.97 -19.06
CA ASN A 199 0.32 1.05 -18.48
C ASN A 199 0.14 0.03 -17.35
N VAL A 200 -0.94 0.19 -16.58
CA VAL A 200 -1.38 -0.77 -15.57
C VAL A 200 -2.57 -1.54 -16.13
N HIS A 201 -2.61 -2.86 -15.92
CA HIS A 201 -3.75 -3.69 -16.31
C HIS A 201 -5.03 -3.24 -15.58
N SER A 202 -6.16 -3.31 -16.28
CA SER A 202 -7.44 -2.81 -15.76
C SER A 202 -8.03 -3.61 -14.61
N VAL A 203 -7.66 -4.90 -14.48
CA VAL A 203 -8.19 -5.80 -13.46
C VAL A 203 -7.04 -6.36 -12.63
N MET A 204 -7.23 -6.38 -11.32
CA MET A 204 -6.34 -7.02 -10.35
C MET A 204 -7.03 -8.23 -9.71
N GLU A 205 -6.28 -9.30 -9.52
CA GLU A 205 -6.75 -10.47 -8.77
C GLU A 205 -6.51 -10.27 -7.27
N VAL A 206 -7.47 -10.69 -6.45
CA VAL A 206 -7.34 -10.69 -4.98
C VAL A 206 -6.95 -12.09 -4.53
N ILE A 207 -5.76 -12.23 -3.95
CA ILE A 207 -5.26 -13.53 -3.50
C ILE A 207 -6.01 -13.98 -2.24
N GLY A 208 -6.60 -15.17 -2.29
CA GLY A 208 -7.36 -15.78 -1.19
C GLY A 208 -6.51 -16.10 0.04
N SER A 209 -6.24 -15.09 0.86
CA SER A 209 -5.50 -15.20 2.13
C SER A 209 -6.07 -14.24 3.18
N LYS A 210 -5.59 -14.31 4.42
CA LYS A 210 -6.02 -13.40 5.50
C LYS A 210 -5.83 -11.93 5.14
N GLN A 211 -4.71 -11.60 4.48
CA GLN A 211 -4.35 -10.21 4.14
C GLN A 211 -4.87 -9.77 2.76
N LYS A 212 -5.49 -10.68 1.99
CA LYS A 212 -6.07 -10.41 0.66
C LYS A 212 -5.22 -9.52 -0.26
N PRO A 213 -3.91 -9.78 -0.44
CA PRO A 213 -3.06 -8.93 -1.28
C PRO A 213 -3.52 -8.97 -2.75
N ARG A 214 -3.17 -7.92 -3.50
CA ARG A 214 -3.61 -7.77 -4.89
C ARG A 214 -2.49 -8.20 -5.84
N LYS A 215 -2.81 -9.04 -6.83
CA LYS A 215 -1.92 -9.32 -7.95
C LYS A 215 -2.04 -8.18 -8.96
N LEU A 216 -1.01 -7.33 -8.97
CA LEU A 216 -0.86 -6.19 -9.84
C LEU A 216 -0.05 -6.59 -11.08
N VAL A 217 -0.53 -6.25 -12.27
CA VAL A 217 0.21 -6.44 -13.53
C VAL A 217 0.46 -5.09 -14.18
N ILE A 218 1.72 -4.79 -14.45
CA ILE A 218 2.17 -3.55 -15.09
C ILE A 218 2.89 -3.90 -16.39
N ARG A 219 2.49 -3.28 -17.49
CA ARG A 219 3.18 -3.43 -18.77
C ARG A 219 4.35 -2.46 -18.85
N GLY A 220 5.54 -2.96 -19.18
CA GLY A 220 6.74 -2.15 -19.39
C GLY A 220 6.82 -1.57 -20.80
N SER A 221 7.62 -0.52 -20.96
CA SER A 221 7.95 0.10 -22.26
C SER A 221 8.70 -0.84 -23.21
N ASP A 222 9.21 -1.96 -22.71
CA ASP A 222 9.83 -3.04 -23.46
C ASP A 222 8.80 -4.07 -23.99
N GLY A 223 7.52 -3.89 -23.65
CA GLY A 223 6.41 -4.72 -24.10
C GLY A 223 6.08 -5.90 -23.19
N HIS A 224 6.86 -6.17 -22.15
CA HIS A 224 6.64 -7.28 -21.22
C HIS A 224 5.72 -6.91 -20.06
N ASN A 225 5.08 -7.92 -19.48
CA ASN A 225 4.26 -7.78 -18.28
C ASN A 225 5.10 -8.09 -17.05
N TYR A 226 5.02 -7.20 -16.06
CA TYR A 226 5.65 -7.32 -14.76
C TYR A 226 4.58 -7.52 -13.70
N GLU A 227 4.65 -8.66 -13.02
CA GLU A 227 3.68 -9.04 -12.01
C GLU A 227 4.22 -8.71 -10.61
N PHE A 228 3.35 -8.19 -9.76
CA PHE A 228 3.64 -7.83 -8.38
C PHE A 228 2.52 -8.29 -7.46
N LEU A 229 2.89 -8.62 -6.23
CA LEU A 229 2.00 -8.75 -5.10
C LEU A 229 1.98 -7.42 -4.34
N LEU A 230 0.87 -6.69 -4.42
CA LEU A 230 0.62 -5.48 -3.65
C LEU A 230 0.09 -5.88 -2.26
N LYS A 231 0.90 -5.63 -1.25
CA LYS A 231 0.61 -5.90 0.16
C LYS A 231 0.33 -4.62 0.92
N ALA A 232 -0.53 -4.73 1.93
CA ALA A 232 -0.89 -3.66 2.83
C ALA A 232 -0.90 -4.17 4.29
N HIS A 233 -0.93 -3.23 5.23
CA HIS A 233 -0.71 -3.47 6.67
C HIS A 233 0.61 -4.18 6.99
N GLU A 234 1.64 -3.99 6.15
CA GLU A 234 2.92 -4.68 6.28
C GLU A 234 4.08 -3.75 5.92
N ASP A 235 5.07 -3.69 6.80
CA ASP A 235 6.29 -2.92 6.58
C ASP A 235 7.32 -3.73 5.80
N LEU A 236 7.29 -3.61 4.46
CA LEU A 236 8.19 -4.33 3.56
C LEU A 236 9.64 -3.83 3.56
N ARG A 237 9.99 -2.86 4.41
CA ARG A 237 11.39 -2.42 4.54
C ARG A 237 12.27 -3.53 5.08
N GLN A 238 11.74 -4.42 5.93
CA GLN A 238 12.50 -5.56 6.43
C GLN A 238 12.84 -6.52 5.29
N ASP A 239 11.85 -6.91 4.49
CA ASP A 239 12.00 -7.75 3.32
C ASP A 239 12.98 -7.16 2.30
N GLU A 240 12.91 -5.84 2.05
CA GLU A 240 13.87 -5.12 1.20
C GLU A 240 15.32 -5.32 1.68
N ARG A 241 15.57 -5.21 3.00
CA ARG A 241 16.92 -5.42 3.57
C ARG A 241 17.37 -6.87 3.51
N VAL A 242 16.47 -7.82 3.69
CA VAL A 242 16.77 -9.26 3.52
C VAL A 242 17.16 -9.55 2.07
N MET A 243 16.46 -8.98 1.08
CA MET A 243 16.84 -9.11 -0.33
C MET A 243 18.21 -8.50 -0.63
N GLN A 244 18.56 -7.36 -0.01
CA GLN A 244 19.91 -6.78 -0.12
C GLN A 244 20.99 -7.70 0.46
N LEU A 245 20.73 -8.31 1.63
CA LEU A 245 21.63 -9.29 2.23
C LEU A 245 21.81 -10.51 1.34
N PHE A 246 20.74 -11.04 0.74
CA PHE A 246 20.84 -12.15 -0.22
C PHE A 246 21.68 -11.78 -1.44
N GLY A 247 21.63 -10.52 -1.89
CA GLY A 247 22.49 -10.03 -2.97
C GLY A 247 23.96 -10.05 -2.58
N LEU A 248 24.28 -9.62 -1.36
CA LEU A 248 25.64 -9.72 -0.81
C LEU A 248 26.09 -11.19 -0.71
N LEU A 249 25.25 -12.08 -0.20
CA LEU A 249 25.58 -13.51 -0.08
C LEU A 249 25.81 -14.15 -1.44
N ASN A 250 24.97 -13.84 -2.44
CA ASN A 250 25.15 -14.33 -3.81
C ASN A 250 26.49 -13.87 -4.41
N ASN A 251 26.94 -12.65 -4.13
CA ASN A 251 28.26 -12.18 -4.54
C ASN A 251 29.40 -12.96 -3.87
N ILE A 252 29.26 -13.28 -2.57
CA ILE A 252 30.26 -14.08 -1.84
C ILE A 252 30.30 -15.52 -2.39
N LEU A 253 29.15 -16.12 -2.63
CA LEU A 253 29.02 -17.48 -3.20
C LEU A 253 29.56 -17.55 -4.63
N ALA A 254 29.38 -16.50 -5.44
CA ALA A 254 29.92 -16.46 -6.80
C ALA A 254 31.46 -16.33 -6.82
N ASN A 255 32.05 -15.67 -5.82
CA ASN A 255 33.49 -15.48 -5.72
C ASN A 255 34.25 -16.69 -5.16
N ASN A 256 33.56 -17.65 -4.54
CA ASN A 256 34.18 -18.89 -4.07
C ASN A 256 34.06 -19.98 -5.16
N GLN A 257 35.19 -20.58 -5.54
CA GLN A 257 35.25 -21.54 -6.64
C GLN A 257 34.36 -22.78 -6.43
N GLU A 258 34.27 -23.31 -5.21
CA GLU A 258 33.52 -24.54 -4.93
C GLU A 258 32.00 -24.30 -4.96
N THR A 259 31.55 -23.15 -4.46
CA THR A 259 30.15 -22.76 -4.50
C THR A 259 29.72 -22.30 -5.90
N PHE A 260 30.61 -21.62 -6.63
CA PHE A 260 30.39 -21.23 -8.02
C PHE A 260 30.20 -22.45 -8.94
N LYS A 261 31.09 -23.46 -8.85
CA LYS A 261 30.95 -24.72 -9.62
C LYS A 261 29.61 -25.43 -9.37
N ARG A 262 29.03 -25.26 -8.19
CA ARG A 262 27.76 -25.87 -7.78
C ARG A 262 26.55 -24.97 -8.07
N ASN A 263 26.75 -23.79 -8.67
CA ASN A 263 25.71 -22.80 -8.95
C ASN A 263 24.85 -22.45 -7.72
N LEU A 264 25.48 -22.33 -6.55
CA LEU A 264 24.76 -21.98 -5.32
C LEU A 264 24.37 -20.51 -5.36
N GLN A 265 23.06 -20.25 -5.38
CA GLN A 265 22.49 -18.92 -5.33
C GLN A 265 21.16 -18.94 -4.57
N ILE A 266 20.90 -17.88 -3.83
CA ILE A 266 19.62 -17.62 -3.21
C ILE A 266 18.77 -16.87 -4.25
N LYS A 267 17.59 -17.41 -4.57
CA LYS A 267 16.65 -16.73 -5.47
C LYS A 267 16.15 -15.46 -4.80
N GLN A 268 16.40 -14.32 -5.45
CA GLN A 268 15.91 -13.01 -5.02
C GLN A 268 14.67 -12.60 -5.81
N TYR A 269 13.85 -11.76 -5.21
CA TYR A 269 12.73 -11.06 -5.85
C TYR A 269 12.78 -9.58 -5.49
N SER A 270 12.11 -8.74 -6.29
CA SER A 270 12.06 -7.32 -6.02
C SER A 270 11.14 -7.02 -4.84
N VAL A 271 11.52 -6.05 -4.00
CA VAL A 271 10.67 -5.52 -2.93
C VAL A 271 10.75 -4.01 -3.03
N THR A 272 9.61 -3.35 -3.20
CA THR A 272 9.49 -1.90 -3.31
C THR A 272 8.49 -1.38 -2.27
N PRO A 273 8.96 -0.88 -1.13
CA PRO A 273 8.11 -0.20 -0.16
C PRO A 273 7.42 1.04 -0.79
N LEU A 274 6.12 1.22 -0.55
CA LEU A 274 5.33 2.35 -1.03
C LEU A 274 4.95 3.32 0.11
N SER A 275 4.80 2.80 1.32
CA SER A 275 4.61 3.54 2.57
C SER A 275 5.23 2.77 3.74
N THR A 276 4.94 3.18 4.97
CA THR A 276 5.33 2.44 6.18
C THR A 276 4.53 1.17 6.40
N ASP A 277 3.43 0.99 5.68
CA ASP A 277 2.43 -0.07 5.87
C ASP A 277 2.00 -0.73 4.56
N SER A 278 2.66 -0.44 3.43
CA SER A 278 2.35 -1.09 2.16
C SER A 278 3.53 -1.11 1.21
N GLY A 279 3.47 -2.04 0.25
CA GLY A 279 4.42 -2.07 -0.85
C GLY A 279 4.20 -3.20 -1.84
N LEU A 280 5.14 -3.30 -2.79
CA LEU A 280 5.12 -4.28 -3.87
C LEU A 280 6.19 -5.35 -3.63
N ILE A 281 5.82 -6.61 -3.83
CA ILE A 281 6.75 -7.73 -3.94
C ILE A 281 6.68 -8.24 -5.38
N GLY A 282 7.81 -8.38 -6.07
CA GLY A 282 7.87 -8.97 -7.39
C GLY A 282 7.37 -10.40 -7.37
N TRP A 283 6.44 -10.73 -8.26
CA TRP A 283 5.92 -12.09 -8.38
C TRP A 283 7.02 -13.02 -8.87
N VAL A 284 7.12 -14.20 -8.25
CA VAL A 284 8.06 -15.24 -8.68
C VAL A 284 7.27 -16.24 -9.54
N PRO A 285 7.55 -16.33 -10.85
CA PRO A 285 6.86 -17.28 -11.71
C PRO A 285 7.27 -18.72 -11.39
N ASP A 286 6.43 -19.66 -11.80
CA ASP A 286 6.69 -21.10 -11.75
C ASP A 286 7.06 -21.62 -10.35
N CYS A 287 6.39 -21.09 -9.33
CA CYS A 287 6.60 -21.45 -7.93
C CYS A 287 5.28 -21.76 -7.24
N ASP A 288 5.29 -22.81 -6.42
CA ASP A 288 4.21 -23.18 -5.52
C ASP A 288 4.71 -23.16 -4.07
N THR A 289 3.78 -22.94 -3.14
CA THR A 289 4.09 -23.10 -1.71
C THR A 289 4.23 -24.59 -1.38
N LEU A 290 5.09 -24.94 -0.42
CA LEU A 290 5.18 -26.34 0.03
C LEU A 290 3.83 -26.89 0.53
N SER A 291 2.98 -26.04 1.09
CA SER A 291 1.63 -26.41 1.54
C SER A 291 0.63 -26.68 0.42
N SER A 292 0.90 -26.24 -0.81
CA SER A 292 0.01 -26.44 -1.96
C SER A 292 0.43 -27.62 -2.86
N LEU A 293 1.59 -28.23 -2.57
CA LEU A 293 2.09 -29.45 -3.21
C LEU A 293 1.54 -30.69 -2.48
#